data_AF-A0A356R3F5-F1
#
_entry.id   AF-A0A356R3F5-F1
#
_cell.length_a   1.000
_cell.length_b   1.000
_cell.length_c   1.000
_cell.angle_alpha   90.00
_cell.angle_beta   90.00
_cell.angle_gamma   90.00
#
_symmetry.space_group_name_H-M   'P 1'
#
loop_
_entity.id
_entity.type
_entity.pdbx_description
1 polymer ?
#
loop_
_entity_poly.entity_id
_entity_poly.type
_entity_poly.pdbx_seq_one_letter_code
_entity_poly.pdbx_strand_id
1 'polypeptide(L)'
;ARLHLHCFPQLSNQDVEKWLMQAASLPGRKLVPTLLAERLPTRVASTLASLQEPALSDTPINLLSKEARRNLVRTLTNLDLPVIGSRGWNFAEVTAGGVPLEEISAHSMGSRHMPGLYVIGEMLDCDGRIGGFNFQWAWATGYLAGCHAALDIMKQPAAEGQR
;
A
#
# COMPACT_ATOMS: atom_id res chain seq x y z
N ALA A 1 -7.94 6.15 10.53
CA ALA A 1 -7.38 4.81 10.28
C ALA A 1 -6.13 4.60 11.13
N ARG A 2 -5.75 3.36 11.43
CA ARG A 2 -4.48 3.02 12.11
C ARG A 2 -3.71 2.05 11.24
N LEU A 3 -2.40 2.23 11.16
CA LEU A 3 -1.48 1.27 10.56
C LEU A 3 -0.71 0.58 11.68
N HIS A 4 -0.49 -0.72 11.54
CA HIS A 4 0.36 -1.49 12.43
C HIS A 4 1.60 -1.90 11.66
N LEU A 5 2.77 -1.56 12.20
CA LEU A 5 4.06 -1.95 11.63
C LEU A 5 4.65 -3.11 12.43
N HIS A 6 4.96 -4.20 11.72
CA HIS A 6 5.77 -5.30 12.23
C HIS A 6 7.13 -5.26 11.54
N CYS A 7 8.20 -4.92 12.27
CA CYS A 7 9.54 -4.74 11.71
C CYS A 7 10.19 -6.06 11.25
N PHE A 8 9.71 -7.19 11.75
CA PHE A 8 10.20 -8.54 11.41
C PHE A 8 9.06 -9.47 10.98
N PRO A 9 8.37 -9.22 9.86
CA PRO A 9 7.11 -9.91 9.49
C PRO A 9 7.23 -11.45 9.41
N GLN A 10 8.44 -11.98 9.29
CA GLN A 10 8.77 -13.40 9.28
C GLN A 10 8.94 -14.02 10.68
N LEU A 11 8.95 -13.22 11.75
CA LEU A 11 9.17 -13.67 13.12
C LEU A 11 7.92 -13.45 13.97
N SER A 12 7.65 -14.37 14.89
CA SER A 12 6.61 -14.15 15.91
C SER A 12 7.12 -13.23 17.02
N ASN A 13 6.20 -12.70 17.84
CA ASN A 13 6.54 -11.96 19.06
C ASN A 13 7.48 -12.75 19.97
N GLN A 14 7.29 -14.06 20.08
CA GLN A 14 8.11 -14.94 20.90
C GLN A 14 9.52 -15.10 20.33
N ASP A 15 9.66 -15.16 19.01
CA ASP A 15 10.97 -15.24 18.34
C ASP A 15 11.77 -13.95 18.54
N VAL A 16 11.11 -12.80 18.44
CA VAL A 16 11.73 -11.49 18.72
C VAL A 16 12.16 -11.41 20.19
N GLU A 17 11.30 -11.81 21.13
CA GLU A 17 11.67 -11.83 22.55
C GLU A 17 12.86 -12.78 22.81
N LYS A 18 12.82 -13.99 22.23
CA LYS A 18 13.89 -14.98 22.35
C LYS A 18 15.21 -14.44 21.82
N TRP A 19 15.20 -13.74 20.67
CA TRP A 19 16.37 -13.08 20.12
C TRP A 19 16.95 -12.02 21.07
N LEU A 20 16.11 -11.16 21.64
CA LEU A 20 16.56 -10.16 22.62
C LEU A 20 17.16 -10.81 23.87
N MET A 21 16.54 -11.89 24.37
CA MET A 21 17.05 -12.63 25.53
C MET A 21 18.37 -13.35 25.23
N GLN A 22 18.51 -13.94 24.05
CA GLN A 22 19.77 -14.55 23.61
C GLN A 22 20.88 -13.50 23.55
N ALA A 23 20.61 -12.34 22.95
CA ALA A 23 21.56 -11.23 22.90
C ALA A 23 21.93 -10.70 24.31
N ALA A 24 20.98 -10.65 25.25
CA ALA A 24 21.22 -10.26 26.63
C ALA A 24 22.10 -11.27 27.40
N SER A 25 22.07 -12.55 27.03
CA SER A 25 22.85 -13.61 27.68
C SER A 25 24.32 -13.68 27.22
N LEU A 26 24.64 -13.09 26.07
CA LEU A 26 25.99 -13.11 25.53
C LEU A 26 26.92 -12.13 26.28
N PRO A 27 28.22 -12.45 26.42
CA PRO A 27 29.17 -11.52 27.02
C PRO A 27 29.28 -10.24 26.16
N GLY A 28 28.97 -9.09 26.73
CA GLY A 28 29.08 -7.81 26.06
C GLY A 28 28.19 -6.72 26.65
N ARG A 29 28.47 -5.46 26.30
CA ARG A 29 27.67 -4.27 26.66
C ARG A 29 27.09 -3.62 25.41
N LYS A 30 26.61 -4.42 24.45
CA LYS A 30 26.02 -3.88 23.22
C LYS A 30 24.78 -3.08 23.58
N LEU A 31 24.72 -1.84 23.13
CA LEU A 31 23.55 -0.98 23.32
C LEU A 31 22.36 -1.52 22.53
N VAL A 32 21.14 -1.29 23.02
CA VAL A 32 19.91 -1.72 22.34
C VAL A 32 19.87 -1.27 20.86
N PRO A 33 20.13 0.00 20.50
CA PRO A 33 20.16 0.42 19.09
C PRO A 33 21.16 -0.35 18.24
N THR A 34 22.35 -0.64 18.80
CA THR A 34 23.41 -1.38 18.11
C THR A 34 22.99 -2.82 17.82
N LEU A 35 22.27 -3.46 18.74
CA LEU A 35 21.70 -4.79 18.50
C LEU A 35 20.61 -4.73 17.42
N LEU A 36 19.69 -3.77 17.51
CA LEU A 36 18.61 -3.64 16.53
C LEU A 36 19.15 -3.36 15.12
N ALA A 37 20.24 -2.59 15.01
CA ALA A 37 20.90 -2.26 13.76
C ALA A 37 21.51 -3.47 13.03
N GLU A 38 21.65 -4.63 13.68
CA GLU A 38 22.04 -5.86 13.01
C GLU A 38 20.97 -6.40 12.06
N ARG A 39 19.71 -6.03 12.29
CA ARG A 39 18.55 -6.51 11.51
C ARG A 39 17.72 -5.39 10.90
N LEU A 40 18.00 -4.14 11.26
CA LEU A 40 17.26 -2.96 10.82
C LEU A 40 18.23 -1.86 10.35
N PRO A 41 17.80 -0.95 9.47
CA PRO A 41 18.58 0.23 9.16
C PRO A 41 18.91 1.03 10.43
N THR A 42 20.15 1.53 10.55
CA THR A 42 20.67 2.18 11.78
C THR A 42 19.75 3.28 12.31
N ARG A 43 19.21 4.15 11.43
CA ARG A 43 18.31 5.23 11.85
C ARG A 43 16.99 4.71 12.40
N VAL A 44 16.45 3.64 11.81
CA VAL A 44 15.22 2.98 12.28
C VAL A 44 15.48 2.33 13.63
N ALA A 45 16.59 1.60 13.79
CA ALA A 45 17.00 0.99 15.04
C ALA A 45 17.10 2.00 16.19
N SER A 46 17.80 3.13 16.00
CA SER A 46 17.91 4.17 17.03
C SER A 46 16.57 4.84 17.36
N THR A 47 15.73 5.06 16.33
CA THR A 47 14.40 5.66 16.54
C THR A 47 13.49 4.72 17.32
N LEU A 48 13.42 3.44 16.95
CA LEU A 48 12.58 2.45 17.62
C LEU A 48 13.04 2.15 19.04
N ALA A 49 14.35 2.15 19.29
CA ALA A 49 14.89 1.97 20.64
C ALA A 49 14.41 3.05 21.61
N SER A 50 14.42 4.32 21.18
CA SER A 50 14.03 5.46 22.04
C SER A 50 12.54 5.82 21.97
N LEU A 51 11.75 5.17 21.12
CA LEU A 51 10.40 5.64 20.78
C LEU A 51 9.45 5.67 21.97
N GLN A 52 9.44 4.62 22.80
CA GLN A 52 8.61 4.55 24.00
C GLN A 52 9.39 4.94 25.27
N GLU A 53 10.68 4.63 25.30
CA GLU A 53 11.54 4.83 26.47
C GLU A 53 12.88 5.43 25.99
N PRO A 54 13.08 6.76 26.08
CA PRO A 54 14.27 7.43 25.55
C PRO A 54 15.60 6.89 26.11
N ALA A 55 15.60 6.44 27.37
CA ALA A 55 16.77 5.88 28.05
C ALA A 55 17.29 4.57 27.42
N LEU A 56 16.46 3.88 26.62
CA LEU A 56 16.88 2.64 25.97
C LEU A 56 17.98 2.83 24.93
N SER A 57 18.13 4.03 24.36
CA SER A 57 19.21 4.33 23.42
C SER A 57 20.60 4.12 24.01
N ASP A 58 20.75 4.40 25.31
CA ASP A 58 22.02 4.29 26.03
C ASP A 58 22.07 3.04 26.92
N THR A 59 21.03 2.20 26.88
CA THR A 59 20.92 1.01 27.72
C THR A 59 21.63 -0.18 27.04
N PRO A 60 22.59 -0.83 27.72
CA PRO A 60 23.09 -2.14 27.31
C PRO A 60 21.99 -3.20 27.32
N ILE A 61 21.93 -4.08 26.31
CA ILE A 61 20.86 -5.09 26.18
C ILE A 61 20.75 -6.02 27.40
N ASN A 62 21.87 -6.31 28.06
CA ASN A 62 21.92 -7.17 29.24
C ASN A 62 21.36 -6.51 30.51
N LEU A 63 21.16 -5.19 30.51
CA LEU A 63 20.52 -4.44 31.60
C LEU A 63 19.04 -4.15 31.32
N LEU A 64 18.50 -4.66 30.21
CA LEU A 64 17.11 -4.42 29.83
C LEU A 64 16.16 -5.12 30.81
N SER A 65 15.30 -4.33 31.48
CA SER A 65 14.31 -4.86 32.40
C SER A 65 13.29 -5.74 31.65
N LYS A 66 12.60 -6.64 32.38
CA LYS A 66 11.54 -7.48 31.79
C LYS A 66 10.43 -6.65 31.16
N GLU A 67 10.06 -5.54 31.80
CA GLU A 67 9.03 -4.63 31.31
C GLU A 67 9.49 -3.87 30.06
N ALA A 68 10.69 -3.29 30.09
CA ALA A 68 11.26 -2.59 28.95
C ALA A 68 11.44 -3.52 27.74
N ARG A 69 11.84 -4.78 27.97
CA ARG A 69 11.91 -5.80 26.91
C ARG A 69 10.54 -6.07 26.29
N ARG A 70 9.49 -6.23 27.10
CA ARG A 70 8.12 -6.45 26.60
C ARG A 70 7.63 -5.25 25.77
N ASN A 71 7.90 -4.03 26.23
CA ASN A 71 7.56 -2.80 25.51
C ASN A 71 8.34 -2.71 24.18
N LEU A 72 9.63 -3.06 24.19
CA LEU A 72 10.46 -3.10 23.00
C LEU A 72 9.97 -4.15 22.00
N VAL A 73 9.62 -5.36 22.44
CA VAL A 73 9.00 -6.39 21.58
C VAL A 73 7.73 -5.84 20.94
N ARG A 74 6.81 -5.26 21.74
CA ARG A 74 5.59 -4.62 21.21
C ARG A 74 5.90 -3.53 20.18
N THR A 75 6.92 -2.71 20.43
CA THR A 75 7.37 -1.65 19.51
C THR A 75 7.91 -2.22 18.20
N LEU A 76 8.55 -3.39 18.24
CA LEU A 76 9.14 -4.02 17.05
C LEU A 76 8.12 -4.83 16.25
N THR A 77 7.03 -5.27 16.85
CA THR A 77 6.08 -6.20 16.21
C THR A 77 4.67 -5.66 16.03
N ASN A 78 4.27 -4.67 16.83
CA ASN A 78 2.95 -4.08 16.77
C ASN A 78 3.01 -2.57 17.06
N LEU A 79 3.79 -1.86 16.24
CA LEU A 79 3.90 -0.41 16.35
C LEU A 79 2.64 0.25 15.75
N ASP A 80 1.89 0.93 16.60
CA ASP A 80 0.73 1.72 16.19
C ASP A 80 1.18 3.03 15.55
N LEU A 81 0.81 3.21 14.29
CA LEU A 81 1.05 4.42 13.50
C LEU A 81 -0.29 5.10 13.19
N PRO A 82 -0.62 6.23 13.85
CA PRO A 82 -1.85 6.95 13.58
C PRO A 82 -1.82 7.60 12.20
N VAL A 83 -2.84 7.34 11.38
CA VAL A 83 -3.00 7.98 10.07
C VAL A 83 -3.76 9.29 10.23
N ILE A 84 -3.09 10.40 9.98
CA ILE A 84 -3.64 11.76 10.13
C ILE A 84 -4.37 12.26 8.87
N GLY A 85 -4.20 11.59 7.73
CA GLY A 85 -4.83 11.96 6.46
C GLY A 85 -4.09 11.37 5.27
N SER A 86 -4.64 11.55 4.07
CA SER A 86 -3.93 11.31 2.82
C SER A 86 -3.25 12.60 2.33
N ARG A 87 -2.33 12.48 1.37
CA ARG A 87 -1.66 13.65 0.76
C ARG A 87 -2.54 14.37 -0.27
N GLY A 88 -3.74 13.86 -0.54
CA GLY A 88 -4.65 14.39 -1.56
C GLY A 88 -4.22 14.08 -3.00
N TRP A 89 -4.99 14.63 -3.95
CA TRP A 89 -4.92 14.30 -5.38
C TRP A 89 -3.59 14.65 -6.05
N ASN A 90 -2.91 15.70 -5.60
CA ASN A 90 -1.60 16.10 -6.14
C ASN A 90 -0.51 15.02 -5.96
N PHE A 91 -0.76 14.03 -5.09
CA PHE A 91 0.15 12.92 -4.82
C PHE A 91 -0.49 11.56 -5.04
N ALA A 92 -1.76 11.51 -5.43
CA ALA A 92 -2.44 10.26 -5.73
C ALA A 92 -1.96 9.74 -7.09
N GLU A 93 -1.67 8.44 -7.19
CA GLU A 93 -1.30 7.80 -8.46
C GLU A 93 -2.51 7.36 -9.28
N VAL A 94 -3.65 7.14 -8.62
CA VAL A 94 -4.91 6.69 -9.22
C VAL A 94 -6.11 7.24 -8.45
N THR A 95 -7.23 7.36 -9.14
CA THR A 95 -8.54 7.71 -8.61
C THR A 95 -9.34 6.44 -8.37
N ALA A 96 -9.82 6.26 -7.14
CA ALA A 96 -10.85 5.26 -6.83
C ALA A 96 -12.24 5.91 -6.98
N GLY A 97 -13.20 5.19 -7.55
CA GLY A 97 -14.47 5.75 -8.02
C GLY A 97 -14.47 6.03 -9.53
N GLY A 98 -15.61 6.46 -10.06
CA GLY A 98 -15.75 6.83 -11.46
C GLY A 98 -17.18 6.63 -11.97
N VAL A 99 -17.32 6.46 -13.29
CA VAL A 99 -18.60 6.06 -13.90
C VAL A 99 -18.93 4.62 -13.48
N PRO A 100 -20.12 4.35 -12.91
CA PRO A 100 -20.49 3.01 -12.47
C PRO A 100 -20.43 1.99 -13.61
N LEU A 101 -19.84 0.83 -13.34
CA LEU A 101 -19.65 -0.21 -14.35
C LEU A 101 -20.99 -0.80 -14.85
N GLU A 102 -22.04 -0.71 -14.03
CA GLU A 102 -23.38 -1.16 -14.39
C GLU A 102 -23.99 -0.32 -15.52
N GLU A 103 -23.58 0.94 -15.66
CA GLU A 103 -24.04 1.87 -16.71
C GLU A 103 -23.33 1.65 -18.04
N ILE A 104 -22.30 0.79 -18.06
CA ILE A 104 -21.46 0.52 -19.22
C ILE A 104 -21.63 -0.94 -19.67
N SER A 105 -21.59 -1.16 -20.98
CA SER A 105 -21.57 -2.50 -21.55
C SER A 105 -20.17 -3.10 -21.44
N ALA A 106 -19.98 -4.12 -20.59
CA ALA A 106 -18.69 -4.80 -20.40
C ALA A 106 -18.08 -5.39 -21.70
N HIS A 107 -18.88 -5.61 -22.74
CA HIS A 107 -18.40 -6.13 -24.02
C HIS A 107 -17.86 -5.03 -24.96
N SER A 108 -18.50 -3.85 -24.94
CA SER A 108 -18.25 -2.79 -25.92
C SER A 108 -17.67 -1.52 -25.34
N MET A 109 -17.71 -1.36 -24.01
CA MET A 109 -17.48 -0.11 -23.28
C MET A 109 -18.43 1.04 -23.66
N GLY A 110 -19.51 0.75 -24.38
CA GLY A 110 -20.54 1.73 -24.72
C GLY A 110 -21.46 2.03 -23.53
N SER A 111 -21.90 3.28 -23.43
CA SER A 111 -22.91 3.71 -22.46
C SER A 111 -24.25 3.03 -22.73
N ARG A 112 -24.89 2.54 -21.66
CA ARG A 112 -26.26 2.01 -21.73
C ARG A 112 -27.33 3.11 -21.83
N HIS A 113 -26.95 4.35 -21.52
CA HIS A 113 -27.87 5.49 -21.49
C HIS A 113 -27.79 6.35 -22.76
N MET A 114 -26.62 6.38 -23.41
CA MET A 114 -26.39 7.22 -24.58
C MET A 114 -25.71 6.40 -25.70
N PRO A 115 -26.46 6.00 -26.74
CA PRO A 115 -25.86 5.33 -27.90
C PRO A 115 -24.76 6.17 -28.55
N GLY A 116 -23.65 5.52 -28.93
CA GLY A 116 -22.49 6.18 -29.54
C GLY A 116 -21.52 6.85 -28.54
N LEU A 117 -21.84 6.86 -27.24
CA LEU A 117 -20.92 7.29 -26.18
C LEU A 117 -20.17 6.08 -25.62
N TYR A 118 -18.85 6.18 -25.47
CA TYR A 118 -18.00 5.16 -24.86
C TYR A 118 -17.15 5.79 -23.76
N VAL A 119 -16.92 5.04 -22.68
CA VAL A 119 -16.10 5.47 -21.54
C VAL A 119 -15.08 4.38 -21.24
N ILE A 120 -13.82 4.76 -21.02
CA ILE A 120 -12.68 3.83 -20.90
C ILE A 120 -11.72 4.25 -19.78
N GLY A 121 -10.84 3.34 -19.40
CA GLY A 121 -9.73 3.61 -18.48
C GLY A 121 -10.19 4.07 -17.11
N GLU A 122 -9.42 4.99 -16.52
CA GLU A 122 -9.59 5.48 -15.15
C GLU A 122 -10.84 6.36 -14.95
N MET A 123 -11.57 6.70 -16.02
CA MET A 123 -12.87 7.36 -15.88
C MET A 123 -13.95 6.40 -15.35
N LEU A 124 -13.75 5.09 -15.55
CA LEU A 124 -14.64 4.05 -15.05
C LEU A 124 -14.35 3.78 -13.57
N ASP A 125 -15.37 3.37 -12.83
CA ASP A 125 -15.25 2.95 -11.43
C ASP A 125 -14.52 1.61 -11.29
N CYS A 126 -13.22 1.61 -11.60
CA CYS A 126 -12.32 0.48 -11.51
C CYS A 126 -10.88 0.96 -11.32
N ASP A 127 -10.35 0.75 -10.12
CA ASP A 127 -8.95 0.99 -9.79
C ASP A 127 -8.20 -0.33 -9.47
N GLY A 128 -6.99 -0.43 -10.01
CA GLY A 128 -6.08 -1.54 -9.80
C GLY A 128 -5.02 -1.22 -8.75
N ARG A 129 -4.46 -2.27 -8.14
CA ARG A 129 -3.27 -2.16 -7.29
C ARG A 129 -2.08 -1.64 -8.09
N ILE A 130 -1.10 -1.05 -7.40
CA ILE A 130 0.19 -0.69 -8.01
C ILE A 130 0.83 -1.91 -8.69
N GLY A 131 1.54 -1.69 -9.80
CA GLY A 131 2.17 -2.76 -10.58
C GLY A 131 1.61 -2.99 -12.00
N GLY A 132 1.02 -1.96 -12.61
CA GLY A 132 0.64 -1.97 -14.04
C GLY A 132 -0.81 -2.37 -14.34
N PHE A 133 -1.62 -2.69 -13.32
CA PHE A 133 -3.02 -3.08 -13.50
C PHE A 133 -3.87 -1.95 -14.10
N ASN A 134 -3.67 -0.70 -13.68
CA ASN A 134 -4.37 0.46 -14.24
C ASN A 134 -4.04 0.68 -15.72
N PHE A 135 -2.78 0.45 -16.12
CA PHE A 135 -2.41 0.49 -17.54
C PHE A 135 -3.09 -0.63 -18.32
N GLN A 136 -3.02 -1.87 -17.82
CA GLN A 136 -3.68 -3.00 -18.47
C GLN A 136 -5.19 -2.76 -18.64
N TRP A 137 -5.84 -2.18 -17.62
CA TRP A 137 -7.24 -1.78 -17.67
C TRP A 137 -7.50 -0.73 -18.76
N ALA A 138 -6.70 0.34 -18.81
CA ALA A 138 -6.81 1.38 -19.83
C ALA A 138 -6.63 0.81 -21.25
N TRP A 139 -5.67 -0.10 -21.46
CA TRP A 139 -5.46 -0.73 -22.77
C TRP A 139 -6.60 -1.64 -23.18
N ALA A 140 -7.07 -2.51 -22.27
CA ALA A 140 -8.14 -3.46 -22.57
C ALA A 140 -9.46 -2.74 -22.89
N THR A 141 -9.85 -1.77 -22.05
CA THR A 141 -11.07 -0.99 -22.25
C THR A 141 -10.97 -0.11 -23.49
N GLY A 142 -9.82 0.54 -23.72
CA GLY A 142 -9.56 1.32 -24.93
C GLY A 142 -9.67 0.50 -26.22
N TYR A 143 -9.13 -0.73 -26.22
CA TYR A 143 -9.25 -1.64 -27.36
C TYR A 143 -10.71 -2.01 -27.66
N LEU A 144 -11.46 -2.43 -26.64
CA LEU A 144 -12.86 -2.84 -26.81
C LEU A 144 -13.73 -1.69 -27.32
N ALA A 145 -13.57 -0.49 -26.74
CA ALA A 145 -14.28 0.71 -27.16
C ALA A 145 -13.95 1.10 -28.59
N GLY A 146 -12.66 1.11 -28.95
CA GLY A 146 -12.21 1.48 -30.29
C GLY A 146 -12.77 0.55 -31.36
N CYS A 147 -12.74 -0.76 -31.14
CA CYS A 147 -13.32 -1.73 -32.07
C CYS A 147 -14.83 -1.55 -32.22
N HIS A 148 -15.58 -1.35 -31.13
CA HIS A 148 -17.03 -1.22 -31.19
C HIS A 148 -17.48 0.13 -31.76
N ALA A 149 -16.81 1.22 -31.42
CA ALA A 149 -17.09 2.53 -31.99
C ALA A 149 -16.93 2.51 -33.52
N ALA A 150 -15.88 1.88 -34.04
CA ALA A 150 -15.69 1.73 -35.49
C ALA A 150 -16.80 0.88 -36.12
N LEU A 151 -17.15 -0.26 -35.51
CA LEU A 151 -18.23 -1.13 -36.00
C LEU A 151 -19.59 -0.41 -36.02
N ASP A 152 -19.89 0.38 -34.99
CA ASP A 152 -21.16 1.07 -34.88
C ASP A 152 -21.27 2.21 -35.89
N ILE A 153 -20.17 2.92 -36.21
CA ILE A 153 -20.13 3.88 -37.33
C ILE A 153 -20.38 3.18 -38.68
N MET A 154 -19.78 2.02 -38.91
CA MET A 154 -19.96 1.28 -40.18
C MET A 154 -21.37 0.70 -40.36
N LYS A 155 -22.09 0.44 -39.26
CA LYS A 155 -23.47 -0.06 -39.28
C LYS A 155 -24.51 1.06 -39.44
N GLN A 156 -24.13 2.30 -39.20
CA GLN A 156 -25.02 3.42 -39.50
C GLN A 156 -25.17 3.49 -41.02
N PRO A 157 -26.40 3.46 -41.56
CA PRO A 157 -26.59 3.68 -43.00
C PRO A 157 -25.90 4.99 -43.36
N ALA A 158 -25.15 5.01 -44.47
CA ALA A 158 -24.56 6.23 -45.00
C ALA A 158 -25.63 7.31 -44.95
N ALA A 159 -25.39 8.37 -44.18
CA ALA A 159 -26.38 9.42 -43.98
C ALA A 159 -26.85 9.88 -45.36
N GLU A 160 -28.08 9.50 -45.73
CA GLU A 160 -28.70 9.94 -46.96
C GLU A 160 -28.82 11.47 -46.87
N GLY A 161 -28.02 12.15 -47.67
CA GLY A 161 -28.26 13.52 -48.14
C GLY A 161 -28.34 14.60 -47.08
N GLN A 162 -27.22 15.27 -46.81
CA GLN A 162 -27.20 16.71 -46.61
C GLN A 162 -25.83 17.32 -46.96
N ARG A 163 -25.50 17.27 -48.25
CA ARG A 163 -25.19 18.42 -49.12
C ARG A 163 -24.91 17.95 -50.54
#